data_AF-A1SY52-F1
#
_entry.id   AF-A1SY52-F1
#
_cell.length_a   1.000
_cell.length_b   1.000
_cell.length_c   1.000
_cell.angle_alpha   90.00
_cell.angle_beta   90.00
_cell.angle_gamma   90.00
#
_symmetry.space_group_name_H-M   'P 1'
#
loop_
_entity.id
_entity.type
_entity.pdbx_description
1 polymer ?
#
loop_
_entity_poly.entity_id
_entity_poly.type
_entity_poly.pdbx_seq_one_letter_code
_entity_poly.pdbx_strand_id
1 'polypeptide(L)'
;MLNDVHIKWLYFIGDIHAQYKKLLRLLDLLSFDLDNLESNVGNTQLVFMGNLIDNAPGLEGDPLGLLQLVESLVAQNHACCLLGENEFNAIGWATQLRQGEWAITHSASNFMQHQRFLEMLGEGSDQHLYWINWFKKRPLFIDFESVSAIHACWDDPALNAIEPYLNNDNSLKEEHWGNAFDPNHELFALCATLLKGAEYPPKGESLVDITGIIPEWWRAYEQQGHVKPVVVGHYSLSGLPEVQSKNVICVDYNAAKADNPLVSYKVSLSASEPPYEFVNENNFRYVGQPDLEDLTDQGLMSLLDRQKKQFETLQDQNHSEKEVLFIALLSQILCKDWNPLALTDLNACRDAYSDYEEGAFLFAKYADVGLLGGYLYLCQSIGIGLEINNGKQKCARVAWKLINKAKESGIK
;
A
#
# COMPACT_ATOMS: atom_id res chain seq x y z
N MET A 1 31.16 -0.47 19.98
CA MET A 1 30.58 0.40 18.93
C MET A 1 29.97 -0.52 17.88
N LEU A 2 28.70 -0.85 18.06
CA LEU A 2 27.84 -1.34 16.98
C LEU A 2 27.08 -0.08 16.55
N ASN A 3 27.35 0.36 15.33
CA ASN A 3 26.86 1.63 14.78
C ASN A 3 25.33 1.66 14.72
N ASP A 4 24.79 2.84 15.06
CA ASP A 4 23.40 3.25 14.92
C ASP A 4 22.81 2.86 13.55
N VAL A 5 21.66 2.19 13.56
CA VAL A 5 20.75 2.23 12.43
C VAL A 5 19.36 2.51 12.97
N HIS A 6 19.01 3.79 13.10
CA HIS A 6 17.64 4.22 13.29
C HIS A 6 16.89 4.06 11.96
N ILE A 7 16.51 2.83 11.58
CA ILE A 7 15.58 2.62 10.46
C ILE A 7 14.19 2.99 10.95
N LYS A 8 13.74 4.20 10.58
CA LYS A 8 12.39 4.67 10.88
C LYS A 8 11.48 4.38 9.69
N TRP A 9 10.53 3.48 9.87
CA TRP A 9 9.46 3.21 8.92
C TRP A 9 8.34 4.24 9.08
N LEU A 10 7.85 4.78 7.97
CA LEU A 10 6.65 5.60 7.91
C LEU A 10 5.52 4.79 7.28
N TYR A 11 4.33 4.87 7.85
CA TYR A 11 3.10 4.36 7.24
C TYR A 11 2.14 5.51 7.00
N PHE A 12 2.01 5.92 5.74
CA PHE A 12 1.07 6.95 5.31
C PHE A 12 -0.31 6.34 5.18
N ILE A 13 -1.29 6.83 5.95
CA ILE A 13 -2.66 6.30 6.00
C ILE A 13 -3.58 7.30 5.31
N GLY A 14 -4.29 6.85 4.28
CA GLY A 14 -5.21 7.68 3.51
C GLY A 14 -6.45 8.13 4.28
N ASP A 15 -7.33 8.84 3.58
CA ASP A 15 -8.53 9.47 4.11
C ASP A 15 -9.44 8.43 4.80
N ILE A 16 -9.75 8.66 6.08
CA ILE A 16 -10.39 7.64 6.95
C ILE A 16 -11.90 7.86 7.05
N HIS A 17 -12.38 9.11 7.01
CA HIS A 17 -13.81 9.43 6.98
C HIS A 17 -14.64 8.72 8.05
N ALA A 18 -14.23 8.84 9.31
CA ALA A 18 -14.85 8.22 10.48
C ALA A 18 -14.89 6.66 10.49
N GLN A 19 -14.17 5.99 9.60
CA GLN A 19 -14.12 4.53 9.49
C GLN A 19 -13.22 3.88 10.55
N TYR A 20 -13.54 4.09 11.83
CA TYR A 20 -12.75 3.61 12.97
C TYR A 20 -12.41 2.12 12.91
N LYS A 21 -13.38 1.27 12.58
CA LYS A 21 -13.15 -0.18 12.45
C LYS A 21 -12.16 -0.53 11.32
N LYS A 22 -12.13 0.23 10.22
CA LYS A 22 -11.17 0.02 9.13
C LYS A 22 -9.77 0.42 9.58
N LEU A 23 -9.64 1.51 10.34
CA LEU A 23 -8.37 1.91 10.94
C LEU A 23 -7.83 0.83 11.88
N LEU A 24 -8.64 0.31 12.81
CA LEU A 24 -8.19 -0.75 13.72
C LEU A 24 -7.69 -2.00 12.97
N ARG A 25 -8.42 -2.44 11.94
CA ARG A 25 -8.00 -3.59 11.11
C ARG A 25 -6.72 -3.31 10.32
N LEU A 26 -6.54 -2.08 9.84
CA LEU A 26 -5.30 -1.69 9.17
C LEU A 26 -4.13 -1.71 10.16
N LEU A 27 -4.29 -1.16 11.36
CA LEU A 27 -3.23 -1.17 12.38
C LEU A 27 -2.83 -2.60 12.77
N ASP A 28 -3.80 -3.52 12.89
CA ASP A 28 -3.55 -4.95 13.10
C ASP A 28 -2.75 -5.57 11.93
N LEU A 29 -3.13 -5.29 10.67
CA LEU A 29 -2.37 -5.71 9.49
C LEU A 29 -0.92 -5.19 9.50
N LEU A 30 -0.73 -3.95 9.97
CA LEU A 30 0.60 -3.34 10.10
C LEU A 30 1.39 -3.88 11.30
N SER A 31 0.79 -4.78 12.11
CA SER A 31 1.34 -5.24 13.39
C SER A 31 1.68 -4.08 14.34
N PHE A 32 0.87 -3.02 14.30
CA PHE A 32 1.04 -1.84 15.15
C PHE A 32 0.34 -2.07 16.49
N ASP A 33 1.12 -2.30 17.54
CA ASP A 33 0.60 -2.68 18.86
C ASP A 33 0.03 -1.46 19.61
N LEU A 34 -1.30 -1.34 19.66
CA LEU A 34 -1.99 -0.27 20.39
C LEU A 34 -1.94 -0.45 21.91
N ASP A 35 -1.76 -1.67 22.41
CA ASP A 35 -1.73 -1.98 23.84
C ASP A 35 -0.34 -1.72 24.44
N ASN A 36 0.72 -1.88 23.63
CA ASN A 36 2.09 -1.59 23.98
C ASN A 36 2.76 -0.69 22.95
N LEU A 37 2.42 0.59 22.98
CA LEU A 37 2.97 1.58 22.05
C LEU A 37 4.51 1.62 22.07
N GLU A 38 5.14 1.39 23.23
CA GLU A 38 6.61 1.33 23.38
C GLU A 38 7.26 0.26 22.49
N SER A 39 6.56 -0.84 22.19
CA SER A 39 7.07 -1.88 21.29
C SER A 39 7.21 -1.42 19.83
N ASN A 40 6.47 -0.37 19.45
CA ASN A 40 6.57 0.27 18.13
C ASN A 40 7.63 1.38 18.10
N VAL A 41 8.10 1.85 19.27
CA VAL A 41 9.05 2.98 19.38
C VAL A 41 10.41 2.60 18.84
N GLY A 42 10.98 3.49 18.04
CA GLY A 42 12.34 3.37 17.51
C GLY A 42 12.39 2.95 16.04
N ASN A 43 11.35 2.28 15.53
CA ASN A 43 11.32 1.76 14.16
C ASN A 43 10.07 2.13 13.34
N THR A 44 8.97 2.64 13.91
CA THR A 44 7.74 2.92 13.14
C THR A 44 7.06 4.23 13.56
N GLN A 45 6.54 5.01 12.61
CA GLN A 45 5.67 6.16 12.83
C GLN A 45 4.52 6.18 11.80
N LEU A 46 3.30 6.49 12.26
CA LEU A 46 2.13 6.63 11.40
C LEU A 46 2.01 8.07 10.87
N VAL A 47 1.51 8.24 9.66
CA VAL A 47 1.27 9.56 9.05
C VAL A 47 -0.15 9.59 8.49
N PHE A 48 -1.06 10.24 9.21
CA PHE A 48 -2.44 10.41 8.76
C PHE A 48 -2.55 11.56 7.76
N MET A 49 -3.14 11.29 6.59
CA MET A 49 -3.19 12.24 5.47
C MET A 49 -4.30 13.30 5.58
N GLY A 50 -5.02 13.36 6.70
CA GLY A 50 -6.19 14.22 6.91
C GLY A 50 -7.51 13.50 6.59
N ASN A 51 -8.62 14.25 6.52
CA ASN A 51 -9.97 13.75 6.29
C ASN A 51 -10.33 12.60 7.25
N LEU A 52 -10.19 12.87 8.53
CA LEU A 52 -10.55 11.98 9.63
C LEU A 52 -12.06 11.95 9.85
N ILE A 53 -12.73 13.09 9.64
CA ILE A 53 -14.16 13.27 9.87
C ILE A 53 -14.97 13.19 8.57
N ASP A 54 -16.29 13.20 8.75
CA ASP A 54 -17.33 13.20 7.73
C ASP A 54 -17.30 11.97 6.80
N ASN A 55 -18.36 11.17 6.88
CA ASN A 55 -18.49 9.88 6.19
C ASN A 55 -19.67 9.94 5.21
N ALA A 56 -19.71 9.04 4.23
CA ALA A 56 -20.84 8.95 3.33
C ALA A 56 -22.15 8.69 4.12
N PRO A 57 -23.27 9.35 3.75
CA PRO A 57 -24.55 9.15 4.42
C PRO A 57 -24.94 7.67 4.48
N GLY A 58 -25.34 7.19 5.67
CA GLY A 58 -25.82 5.82 5.87
C GLY A 58 -24.78 4.77 6.25
N LEU A 59 -23.48 5.08 6.30
CA LEU A 59 -22.47 4.14 6.78
C LEU A 59 -22.26 4.23 8.28
N GLU A 60 -22.12 3.11 8.98
CA GLU A 60 -21.77 3.14 10.40
C GLU A 60 -20.28 3.50 10.58
N GLY A 61 -19.98 4.26 11.64
CA GLY A 61 -18.65 4.73 11.97
C GLY A 61 -18.62 5.29 13.40
N ASP A 62 -17.42 5.46 13.95
CA ASP A 62 -17.20 6.02 15.28
C ASP A 62 -16.20 7.20 15.17
N PRO A 63 -16.69 8.40 14.77
CA PRO A 63 -15.80 9.53 14.55
C PRO A 63 -15.09 9.98 15.83
N LEU A 64 -15.74 9.90 17.00
CA LEU A 64 -15.13 10.32 18.26
C LEU A 64 -14.04 9.35 18.71
N GLY A 65 -14.29 8.04 18.66
CA GLY A 65 -13.28 7.03 18.99
C GLY A 65 -12.06 7.11 18.06
N LEU A 66 -12.30 7.38 16.77
CA LEU A 66 -11.23 7.63 15.81
C LEU A 66 -10.41 8.87 16.16
N LEU A 67 -11.06 10.01 16.39
CA LEU A 67 -10.38 11.26 16.72
C LEU A 67 -9.56 11.13 18.00
N GLN A 68 -10.12 10.51 19.05
CA GLN A 68 -9.43 10.25 20.31
C GLN A 68 -8.21 9.35 20.14
N LEU A 69 -8.32 8.30 19.32
CA LEU A 69 -7.19 7.42 19.01
C LEU A 69 -6.08 8.19 18.29
N VAL A 70 -6.41 8.90 17.20
CA VAL A 70 -5.44 9.64 16.40
C VAL A 70 -4.77 10.73 17.23
N GLU A 71 -5.54 11.50 18.00
CA GLU A 71 -5.00 12.51 18.92
C GLU A 71 -4.03 11.91 19.93
N SER A 72 -4.40 10.79 20.56
CA SER A 72 -3.56 10.11 21.54
C SER A 72 -2.23 9.65 20.93
N LEU A 73 -2.26 9.08 19.73
CA LEU A 73 -1.05 8.65 19.00
C LEU A 73 -0.16 9.84 18.63
N VAL A 74 -0.74 10.97 18.23
CA VAL A 74 0.02 12.18 17.93
C VAL A 74 0.62 12.80 19.20
N ALA A 75 -0.15 12.89 20.29
CA ALA A 75 0.33 13.42 21.57
C ALA A 75 1.50 12.62 22.15
N GLN A 76 1.54 11.31 21.86
CA GLN A 76 2.60 10.39 22.29
C GLN A 76 3.73 10.23 21.24
N ASN A 77 3.76 11.04 20.17
CA ASN A 77 4.76 11.03 19.09
C ASN A 77 4.81 9.74 18.23
N HIS A 78 3.80 8.87 18.30
CA HIS A 78 3.69 7.69 17.45
C HIS A 78 3.10 7.98 16.08
N ALA A 79 2.43 9.12 15.93
CA ALA A 79 1.83 9.54 14.68
C ALA A 79 2.05 11.03 14.40
N CYS A 80 2.00 11.38 13.13
CA CYS A 80 1.74 12.73 12.65
C CYS A 80 0.37 12.75 11.96
N CYS A 81 -0.30 13.90 11.93
CA CYS A 81 -1.58 14.05 11.24
C CYS A 81 -1.61 15.39 10.51
N LEU A 82 -1.81 15.34 9.20
CA LEU A 82 -2.05 16.53 8.38
C LEU A 82 -3.44 17.11 8.62
N LEU A 83 -3.62 18.38 8.26
CA LEU A 83 -4.94 18.97 8.09
C LEU A 83 -5.54 18.49 6.76
N GLY A 84 -6.74 17.91 6.79
CA GLY A 84 -7.49 17.57 5.58
C GLY A 84 -8.49 18.65 5.18
N GLU A 85 -9.13 18.47 4.01
CA GLU A 85 -10.21 19.34 3.55
C GLU A 85 -11.40 19.37 4.52
N ASN A 86 -11.83 18.21 5.02
CA ASN A 86 -12.99 18.12 5.89
C ASN A 86 -12.75 18.84 7.22
N GLU A 87 -11.55 18.68 7.80
CA GLU A 87 -11.16 19.42 9.00
C GLU A 87 -11.06 20.93 8.73
N PHE A 88 -10.53 21.34 7.58
CA PHE A 88 -10.49 22.74 7.17
C PHE A 88 -11.89 23.34 7.03
N ASN A 89 -12.80 22.61 6.40
CA ASN A 89 -14.20 23.03 6.26
C ASN A 89 -14.91 23.08 7.63
N ALA A 90 -14.64 22.13 8.55
CA ALA A 90 -15.17 22.19 9.92
C ALA A 90 -14.66 23.43 10.70
N ILE A 91 -13.39 23.81 10.53
CA ILE A 91 -12.87 25.06 11.11
C ILE A 91 -13.60 26.27 10.51
N GLY A 92 -13.82 26.27 9.19
CA GLY A 92 -14.57 27.32 8.50
C GLY A 92 -16.00 27.45 9.00
N TRP A 93 -16.69 26.33 9.24
CA TRP A 93 -18.02 26.31 9.85
C TRP A 93 -18.03 26.99 11.22
N ALA A 94 -17.02 26.71 12.05
CA ALA A 94 -16.91 27.29 13.39
C ALA A 94 -16.31 28.72 13.42
N THR A 95 -15.87 29.28 12.28
CA THR A 95 -15.16 30.57 12.23
C THR A 95 -16.08 31.70 11.78
N GLN A 96 -16.15 32.75 12.60
CA GLN A 96 -16.82 34.00 12.24
C GLN A 96 -15.79 35.02 11.74
N LEU A 97 -16.06 35.62 10.58
CA LEU A 97 -15.24 36.66 9.96
C LEU A 97 -15.49 38.03 10.61
N ARG A 98 -14.57 38.98 10.36
CA ARG A 98 -14.56 40.32 10.99
C ARG A 98 -15.84 41.13 10.75
N GLN A 99 -16.61 40.82 9.71
CA GLN A 99 -17.87 41.51 9.38
C GLN A 99 -19.11 40.84 9.99
N GLY A 100 -18.93 39.81 10.82
CA GLY A 100 -20.02 39.02 11.41
C GLY A 100 -20.55 37.91 10.50
N GLU A 101 -20.08 37.86 9.24
CA GLU A 101 -20.31 36.77 8.30
C GLU A 101 -19.59 35.50 8.75
N TRP A 102 -20.13 34.33 8.40
CA TRP A 102 -19.49 33.05 8.67
C TRP A 102 -18.53 32.70 7.54
N ALA A 103 -17.37 32.14 7.89
CA ALA A 103 -16.34 31.75 6.92
C ALA A 103 -16.84 30.72 5.91
N ILE A 104 -17.83 29.91 6.29
CA ILE A 104 -18.60 29.07 5.37
C ILE A 104 -20.07 29.40 5.53
N THR A 105 -20.77 29.59 4.40
CA THR A 105 -22.22 29.79 4.39
C THR A 105 -22.91 28.57 4.98
N HIS A 106 -23.74 28.75 6.01
CA HIS A 106 -24.58 27.70 6.61
C HIS A 106 -25.75 27.31 5.69
N SER A 107 -25.44 26.76 4.52
CA SER A 107 -26.40 26.19 3.59
C SER A 107 -26.73 24.75 3.96
N ALA A 108 -27.90 24.25 3.53
CA ALA A 108 -28.27 22.84 3.74
C ALA A 108 -27.25 21.84 3.14
N SER A 109 -26.59 22.21 2.04
CA SER A 109 -25.54 21.37 1.41
C SER A 109 -24.28 21.29 2.28
N ASN A 110 -23.82 22.42 2.82
CA ASN A 110 -22.66 22.48 3.70
C ASN A 110 -22.95 21.83 5.05
N PHE A 111 -24.19 21.99 5.55
CA PHE A 111 -24.65 21.29 6.74
C PHE A 111 -24.61 19.78 6.53
N MET A 112 -25.14 19.24 5.43
CA MET A 112 -25.15 17.79 5.20
C MET A 112 -23.74 17.16 5.13
N GLN A 113 -22.72 17.93 4.73
CA GLN A 113 -21.34 17.44 4.73
C GLN A 113 -20.78 17.27 6.15
N HIS A 114 -21.13 18.17 7.07
CA HIS A 114 -20.63 18.18 8.47
C HIS A 114 -21.65 17.67 9.49
N GLN A 115 -22.84 17.30 9.04
CA GLN A 115 -24.01 17.03 9.88
C GLN A 115 -23.66 15.99 10.94
N ARG A 116 -22.93 14.94 10.56
CA ARG A 116 -22.61 13.85 11.49
C ARG A 116 -21.57 14.25 12.53
N PHE A 117 -20.56 15.03 12.15
CA PHE A 117 -19.60 15.57 13.09
C PHE A 117 -20.29 16.51 14.10
N LEU A 118 -21.20 17.36 13.63
CA LEU A 118 -21.98 18.27 14.47
C LEU A 118 -23.00 17.54 15.36
N GLU A 119 -23.74 16.57 14.83
CA GLU A 119 -24.71 15.74 15.57
C GLU A 119 -24.02 14.94 16.68
N MET A 120 -22.81 14.46 16.43
CA MET A 120 -22.03 13.69 17.39
C MET A 120 -21.54 14.54 18.56
N LEU A 121 -20.98 15.72 18.28
CA LEU A 121 -20.34 16.56 19.30
C LEU A 121 -21.29 17.59 19.92
N GLY A 122 -22.39 17.91 19.24
CA GLY A 122 -23.22 19.06 19.53
C GLY A 122 -22.57 20.35 19.03
N GLU A 123 -23.21 20.99 18.05
CA GLU A 123 -22.73 22.28 17.52
C GLU A 123 -22.56 23.32 18.65
N GLY A 124 -21.39 23.96 18.66
CA GLY A 124 -21.03 24.97 19.66
C GLY A 124 -20.74 24.42 21.07
N SER A 125 -20.75 23.10 21.28
CA SER A 125 -20.37 22.50 22.56
C SER A 125 -18.86 22.69 22.84
N ASP A 126 -18.47 22.53 24.11
CA ASP A 126 -17.06 22.54 24.50
C ASP A 126 -16.25 21.48 23.74
N GLN A 127 -16.86 20.33 23.45
CA GLN A 127 -16.18 19.25 22.73
C GLN A 127 -16.06 19.55 21.24
N HIS A 128 -17.05 20.20 20.63
CA HIS A 128 -16.94 20.70 19.27
C HIS A 128 -15.78 21.71 19.17
N LEU A 129 -15.76 22.72 20.03
CA LEU A 129 -14.71 23.75 20.04
C LEU A 129 -13.32 23.17 20.35
N TYR A 130 -13.24 22.14 21.21
CA TYR A 130 -12.01 21.40 21.46
C TYR A 130 -11.43 20.82 20.17
N TRP A 131 -12.23 20.07 19.41
CA TRP A 131 -11.76 19.44 18.17
C TRP A 131 -11.43 20.45 17.09
N ILE A 132 -12.21 21.54 16.96
CA ILE A 132 -11.86 22.66 16.06
C ILE A 132 -10.47 23.22 16.39
N ASN A 133 -10.19 23.46 17.67
CA ASN A 133 -8.88 23.96 18.11
C ASN A 133 -7.76 22.93 17.92
N TRP A 134 -8.06 21.63 17.98
CA TRP A 134 -7.10 20.58 17.67
C TRP A 134 -6.78 20.55 16.16
N PHE A 135 -7.81 20.63 15.30
CA PHE A 135 -7.63 20.71 13.85
C PHE A 135 -6.80 21.92 13.42
N LYS A 136 -7.04 23.09 14.03
CA LYS A 136 -6.26 24.31 13.74
C LYS A 136 -4.76 24.16 13.94
N LYS A 137 -4.33 23.21 14.78
CA LYS A 137 -2.92 22.93 15.09
C LYS A 137 -2.34 21.80 14.24
N ARG A 138 -3.01 21.39 13.16
CA ARG A 138 -2.49 20.37 12.25
C ARG A 138 -1.66 21.05 11.14
N PRO A 139 -0.50 20.47 10.78
CA PRO A 139 0.31 20.94 9.67
C PRO A 139 -0.41 20.81 8.32
N LEU A 140 -0.16 21.74 7.40
CA LEU A 140 -0.62 21.62 6.01
C LEU A 140 0.22 20.61 5.21
N PHE A 141 1.51 20.50 5.52
CA PHE A 141 2.42 19.55 4.91
C PHE A 141 3.54 19.16 5.88
N ILE A 142 4.13 17.98 5.67
CA ILE A 142 5.28 17.49 6.44
C ILE A 142 6.36 17.04 5.48
N ASP A 143 7.60 17.42 5.77
CA ASP A 143 8.79 16.98 5.04
C ASP A 143 9.61 16.04 5.92
N PHE A 144 9.78 14.79 5.48
CA PHE A 144 10.59 13.77 6.16
C PHE A 144 11.97 13.61 5.52
N GLU A 145 12.49 14.66 4.87
CA GLU A 145 13.75 14.73 4.13
C GLU A 145 13.75 13.92 2.83
N SER A 146 13.39 12.63 2.92
CA SER A 146 13.39 11.66 1.83
C SER A 146 12.03 11.47 1.17
N VAL A 147 10.96 11.90 1.83
CA VAL A 147 9.58 11.83 1.34
C VAL A 147 8.78 12.99 1.94
N SER A 148 7.85 13.53 1.16
CA SER A 148 6.93 14.59 1.59
C SER A 148 5.51 14.06 1.77
N ALA A 149 4.73 14.70 2.63
CA ALA A 149 3.32 14.44 2.80
C ALA A 149 2.52 15.75 2.72
N ILE A 150 1.45 15.75 1.94
CA ILE A 150 0.48 16.86 1.85
C ILE A 150 -0.89 16.28 1.57
N HIS A 151 -1.97 16.93 2.03
CA HIS A 151 -3.31 16.36 1.86
C HIS A 151 -3.71 16.21 0.38
N ALA A 152 -3.63 17.29 -0.41
CA ALA A 152 -4.06 17.27 -1.81
C ALA A 152 -2.94 17.59 -2.79
N CYS A 153 -2.41 18.82 -2.84
CA CYS A 153 -1.51 19.23 -3.93
C CYS A 153 -0.20 19.81 -3.43
N TRP A 154 0.90 19.26 -3.97
CA TRP A 154 2.22 19.85 -3.83
C TRP A 154 2.47 20.84 -4.97
N ASP A 155 2.43 22.13 -4.64
CA ASP A 155 2.70 23.22 -5.58
C ASP A 155 3.79 24.13 -4.98
N ASP A 156 4.98 24.13 -5.56
CA ASP A 156 6.11 24.90 -5.01
C ASP A 156 5.82 26.42 -4.93
N PRO A 157 5.20 27.06 -5.94
CA PRO A 157 4.78 28.46 -5.81
C PRO A 157 3.87 28.70 -4.61
N ALA A 158 2.85 27.87 -4.40
CA ALA A 158 1.94 28.01 -3.27
C ALA A 158 2.62 27.74 -1.92
N LEU A 159 3.49 26.73 -1.84
CA LEU A 159 4.26 26.40 -0.64
C LEU A 159 5.21 27.54 -0.23
N ASN A 160 5.85 28.19 -1.20
CA ASN A 160 6.69 29.36 -0.94
C ASN A 160 5.85 30.59 -0.52
N ALA A 161 4.70 30.81 -1.16
CA ALA A 161 3.84 31.95 -0.86
C ALA A 161 3.13 31.82 0.51
N ILE A 162 2.85 30.60 0.96
CA ILE A 162 2.14 30.38 2.22
C ILE A 162 3.05 30.48 3.46
N GLU A 163 4.37 30.30 3.29
CA GLU A 163 5.37 30.27 4.37
C GLU A 163 5.20 31.39 5.44
N PRO A 164 4.95 32.67 5.08
CA PRO A 164 4.80 33.74 6.07
C PRO A 164 3.63 33.54 7.04
N TYR A 165 2.62 32.74 6.66
CA TYR A 165 1.43 32.47 7.46
C TYR A 165 1.54 31.23 8.35
N LEU A 166 2.66 30.49 8.27
CA LEU A 166 2.84 29.22 8.96
C LEU A 166 3.69 29.32 10.22
N ASN A 167 3.38 28.48 11.20
CA ASN A 167 4.25 28.15 12.33
C ASN A 167 5.41 27.27 11.86
N ASN A 168 6.41 27.06 12.73
CA ASN A 168 7.58 26.22 12.43
C ASN A 168 7.24 24.75 12.13
N ASP A 169 6.08 24.28 12.57
CA ASP A 169 5.59 22.93 12.30
C ASP A 169 4.72 22.86 11.04
N ASN A 170 4.66 23.93 10.23
CA ASN A 170 3.81 24.08 9.04
C ASN A 170 2.30 24.12 9.31
N SER A 171 1.85 24.30 10.56
CA SER A 171 0.45 24.63 10.87
C SER A 171 0.18 26.12 10.62
N LEU A 172 -1.07 26.48 10.31
CA LEU A 172 -1.44 27.88 10.10
C LEU A 172 -1.44 28.66 11.42
N LYS A 173 -0.88 29.88 11.44
CA LYS A 173 -0.93 30.75 12.63
C LYS A 173 -2.37 31.13 12.97
N GLU A 174 -2.66 31.24 14.26
CA GLU A 174 -4.02 31.48 14.76
C GLU A 174 -4.65 32.76 14.17
N GLU A 175 -3.85 33.82 14.04
CA GLU A 175 -4.28 35.12 13.51
C GLU A 175 -4.67 35.11 12.03
N HIS A 176 -4.33 34.05 11.28
CA HIS A 176 -4.54 33.97 9.83
C HIS A 176 -5.72 33.08 9.43
N TRP A 177 -6.40 32.41 10.35
CA TRP A 177 -7.60 31.62 10.02
C TRP A 177 -8.68 32.45 9.33
N GLY A 178 -8.92 33.69 9.77
CA GLY A 178 -9.86 34.58 9.08
C GLY A 178 -9.45 34.91 7.64
N ASN A 179 -8.14 35.02 7.37
CA ASN A 179 -7.61 35.27 6.04
C ASN A 179 -7.72 34.04 5.13
N ALA A 180 -7.62 32.83 5.68
CA ALA A 180 -7.74 31.57 4.92
C ALA A 180 -9.16 31.33 4.37
N PHE A 181 -10.16 32.02 4.92
CA PHE A 181 -11.55 31.97 4.47
C PHE A 181 -12.05 33.27 3.81
N ASP A 182 -11.17 34.25 3.56
CA ASP A 182 -11.52 35.48 2.85
C ASP A 182 -11.16 35.35 1.36
N PRO A 183 -12.15 35.28 0.44
CA PRO A 183 -11.89 35.15 -0.99
C PRO A 183 -11.06 36.29 -1.61
N ASN A 184 -10.94 37.43 -0.91
CA ASN A 184 -10.14 38.57 -1.36
C ASN A 184 -8.68 38.51 -0.87
N HIS A 185 -8.34 37.58 0.02
CA HIS A 185 -7.00 37.40 0.55
C HIS A 185 -6.31 36.22 -0.15
N GLU A 186 -5.01 36.34 -0.46
CA GLU A 186 -4.27 35.31 -1.21
C GLU A 186 -4.27 33.93 -0.52
N LEU A 187 -4.20 33.92 0.81
CA LEU A 187 -4.26 32.70 1.63
C LEU A 187 -5.48 31.81 1.34
N PHE A 188 -6.62 32.36 0.94
CA PHE A 188 -7.78 31.57 0.53
C PHE A 188 -7.46 30.67 -0.67
N ALA A 189 -6.83 31.23 -1.71
CA ALA A 189 -6.42 30.47 -2.88
C ALA A 189 -5.30 29.47 -2.55
N LEU A 190 -4.34 29.86 -1.70
CA LEU A 190 -3.25 28.98 -1.28
C LEU A 190 -3.77 27.76 -0.51
N CYS A 191 -4.65 27.96 0.48
CA CYS A 191 -5.28 26.85 1.21
C CYS A 191 -6.14 25.98 0.28
N ALA A 192 -6.88 26.58 -0.66
CA ALA A 192 -7.64 25.82 -1.65
C ALA A 192 -6.74 24.93 -2.51
N THR A 193 -5.61 25.45 -3.03
CA THR A 193 -4.65 24.65 -3.79
C THR A 193 -4.11 23.48 -2.95
N LEU A 194 -3.56 23.74 -1.76
CA LEU A 194 -2.86 22.73 -0.97
C LEU A 194 -3.81 21.66 -0.37
N LEU A 195 -5.04 22.03 -0.01
CA LEU A 195 -6.02 21.13 0.65
C LEU A 195 -7.10 20.59 -0.28
N LYS A 196 -7.37 21.22 -1.43
CA LYS A 196 -8.46 20.79 -2.34
C LYS A 196 -7.96 20.48 -3.76
N GLY A 197 -6.66 20.62 -4.00
CA GLY A 197 -6.04 20.39 -5.29
C GLY A 197 -5.96 21.64 -6.18
N ALA A 198 -5.09 21.60 -7.20
CA ALA A 198 -4.85 22.68 -8.15
C ALA A 198 -6.04 23.07 -9.06
N GLU A 199 -7.21 22.47 -8.87
CA GLU A 199 -8.39 22.64 -9.72
C GLU A 199 -9.66 22.93 -8.90
N TYR A 200 -9.60 23.87 -7.95
CA TYR A 200 -10.83 24.45 -7.37
C TYR A 200 -11.01 25.95 -7.70
N PRO A 201 -12.01 26.29 -8.55
CA PRO A 201 -12.67 25.43 -9.52
C PRO A 201 -12.25 25.75 -10.97
N PRO A 202 -12.23 24.79 -11.89
CA PRO A 202 -12.47 25.10 -13.29
C PRO A 202 -13.88 25.70 -13.35
N LYS A 203 -14.02 26.83 -14.04
CA LYS A 203 -15.30 27.54 -14.19
C LYS A 203 -16.47 26.57 -14.50
N GLY A 204 -17.39 26.43 -13.56
CA GLY A 204 -18.81 26.21 -13.87
C GLY A 204 -19.33 24.77 -14.01
N GLU A 205 -18.63 23.73 -13.57
CA GLU A 205 -19.18 22.36 -13.59
C GLU A 205 -19.13 21.69 -12.21
N SER A 206 -20.20 20.98 -11.88
CA SER A 206 -20.39 20.26 -10.62
C SER A 206 -19.29 19.20 -10.47
N LEU A 207 -18.75 19.06 -9.26
CA LEU A 207 -17.82 18.00 -8.84
C LEU A 207 -18.51 16.63 -8.98
N VAL A 208 -18.51 16.09 -10.20
CA VAL A 208 -18.93 14.73 -10.52
C VAL A 208 -17.67 13.89 -10.53
N ASP A 209 -17.55 13.03 -9.52
CA ASP A 209 -16.77 11.77 -9.53
C ASP A 209 -15.45 11.86 -10.35
N ILE A 210 -14.41 12.44 -9.76
CA ILE A 210 -13.03 12.47 -10.32
C ILE A 210 -12.36 11.08 -10.36
N THR A 211 -13.15 10.00 -10.32
CA THR A 211 -12.65 8.63 -10.48
C THR A 211 -11.88 8.51 -11.79
N GLY A 212 -10.56 8.47 -11.71
CA GLY A 212 -9.66 8.21 -12.85
C GLY A 212 -9.13 9.43 -13.62
N ILE A 213 -9.39 10.67 -13.18
CA ILE A 213 -8.69 11.84 -13.77
C ILE A 213 -7.40 12.06 -12.99
N ILE A 214 -6.26 11.83 -13.66
CA ILE A 214 -4.93 12.19 -13.14
C ILE A 214 -4.84 13.72 -13.11
N PRO A 215 -4.69 14.37 -11.93
CA PRO A 215 -4.50 15.81 -11.84
C PRO A 215 -3.29 16.27 -12.66
N GLU A 216 -3.39 17.41 -13.33
CA GLU A 216 -2.30 17.92 -14.19
C GLU A 216 -1.00 18.13 -13.40
N TRP A 217 -1.11 18.53 -12.13
CA TRP A 217 0.04 18.77 -11.26
C TRP A 217 0.86 17.50 -11.00
N TRP A 218 0.30 16.29 -11.05
CA TRP A 218 1.08 15.05 -10.90
C TRP A 218 2.11 14.90 -12.02
N ARG A 219 1.70 15.23 -13.25
CA ARG A 219 2.60 15.22 -14.41
C ARG A 219 3.60 16.37 -14.35
N ALA A 220 3.14 17.55 -13.93
CA ALA A 220 4.02 18.71 -13.77
C ALA A 220 5.11 18.42 -12.73
N TYR A 221 4.77 17.79 -11.61
CA TYR A 221 5.71 17.42 -10.55
C TYR A 221 6.84 16.52 -11.07
N GLU A 222 6.51 15.51 -11.87
CA GLU A 222 7.54 14.66 -12.51
C GLU A 222 8.38 15.45 -13.53
N GLN A 223 7.76 16.30 -14.35
CA GLN A 223 8.47 17.08 -15.37
C GLN A 223 9.39 18.16 -14.81
N GLN A 224 9.07 18.69 -13.62
CA GLN A 224 9.90 19.66 -12.90
C GLN A 224 11.17 19.03 -12.34
N GLY A 225 11.32 17.69 -12.41
CA GLY A 225 12.53 17.00 -11.99
C GLY A 225 12.67 16.85 -10.48
N HIS A 226 11.55 16.88 -9.75
CA HIS A 226 11.54 16.59 -8.32
C HIS A 226 12.12 15.19 -8.09
N VAL A 227 13.10 15.10 -7.19
CA VAL A 227 13.74 13.83 -6.83
C VAL A 227 13.02 13.15 -5.67
N LYS A 228 12.33 13.94 -4.85
CA LYS A 228 11.62 13.48 -3.66
C LYS A 228 10.21 13.03 -4.01
N PRO A 229 9.75 11.85 -3.56
CA PRO A 229 8.35 11.47 -3.68
C PRO A 229 7.46 12.28 -2.72
N VAL A 230 6.22 12.52 -3.15
CA VAL A 230 5.16 13.09 -2.33
C VAL A 230 4.00 12.10 -2.17
N VAL A 231 3.56 11.91 -0.94
CA VAL A 231 2.37 11.13 -0.60
C VAL A 231 1.19 12.08 -0.41
N VAL A 232 0.05 11.74 -1.01
CA VAL A 232 -1.19 12.53 -0.97
C VAL A 232 -2.41 11.67 -0.62
N GLY A 233 -3.43 12.31 -0.05
CA GLY A 233 -4.79 11.76 0.11
C GLY A 233 -5.73 12.40 -0.91
N HIS A 234 -6.96 12.72 -0.48
CA HIS A 234 -7.97 13.54 -1.17
C HIS A 234 -8.54 12.99 -2.50
N TYR A 235 -7.69 12.45 -3.38
CA TYR A 235 -8.09 11.93 -4.67
C TYR A 235 -8.63 10.52 -4.51
N SER A 236 -9.93 10.39 -4.30
CA SER A 236 -10.63 9.10 -4.13
C SER A 236 -10.48 8.17 -5.34
N LEU A 237 -9.41 7.37 -5.32
CA LEU A 237 -9.13 6.35 -6.33
C LEU A 237 -9.99 5.11 -6.13
N SER A 238 -10.01 4.27 -7.16
CA SER A 238 -10.73 2.99 -7.17
C SER A 238 -9.88 1.92 -7.81
N GLY A 239 -10.08 0.66 -7.42
CA GLY A 239 -9.32 -0.48 -7.93
C GLY A 239 -8.21 -0.91 -6.98
N LEU A 240 -7.22 -1.61 -7.51
CA LEU A 240 -6.05 -2.04 -6.74
C LEU A 240 -5.12 -0.83 -6.49
N PRO A 241 -4.49 -0.76 -5.31
CA PRO A 241 -3.47 0.25 -5.07
C PRO A 241 -2.27 0.12 -5.98
N GLU A 242 -1.94 1.20 -6.68
CA GLU A 242 -0.89 1.30 -7.70
C GLU A 242 -0.18 2.64 -7.52
N VAL A 243 1.07 2.77 -7.99
CA VAL A 243 1.79 4.04 -7.92
C VAL A 243 1.40 4.95 -9.08
N GLN A 244 1.12 6.23 -8.82
CA GLN A 244 0.55 7.14 -9.81
C GLN A 244 1.61 7.73 -10.74
N SER A 245 2.83 7.94 -10.23
CA SER A 245 4.01 8.31 -11.01
C SER A 245 5.28 7.90 -10.25
N LYS A 246 6.46 8.24 -10.78
CA LYS A 246 7.75 8.02 -10.09
C LYS A 246 7.90 8.81 -8.79
N ASN A 247 7.07 9.83 -8.58
CA ASN A 247 7.25 10.81 -7.50
C ASN A 247 5.95 11.17 -6.80
N VAL A 248 4.80 10.60 -7.18
CA VAL A 248 3.50 10.87 -6.55
C VAL A 248 2.86 9.54 -6.17
N ILE A 249 2.48 9.44 -4.89
CA ILE A 249 1.77 8.30 -4.32
C ILE A 249 0.47 8.80 -3.71
N CYS A 250 -0.67 8.34 -4.20
CA CYS A 250 -1.96 8.56 -3.57
C CYS A 250 -2.32 7.37 -2.68
N VAL A 251 -2.78 7.63 -1.46
CA VAL A 251 -3.25 6.60 -0.52
C VAL A 251 -4.76 6.66 -0.28
N ASP A 252 -5.49 7.57 -0.93
CA ASP A 252 -6.95 7.62 -0.84
C ASP A 252 -7.60 6.68 -1.88
N TYR A 253 -8.10 5.55 -1.40
CA TYR A 253 -8.88 4.58 -2.19
C TYR A 253 -10.35 4.56 -1.77
N ASN A 254 -10.85 5.70 -1.30
CA ASN A 254 -12.23 5.92 -0.91
C ASN A 254 -12.68 4.93 0.18
N ALA A 255 -11.97 4.91 1.30
CA ALA A 255 -12.31 4.07 2.44
C ALA A 255 -13.72 4.38 2.99
N ALA A 256 -14.26 5.55 2.66
CA ALA A 256 -15.63 5.95 2.94
C ALA A 256 -16.68 5.14 2.16
N LYS A 257 -16.35 4.31 1.16
CA LYS A 257 -17.28 3.34 0.56
C LYS A 257 -17.17 1.99 1.26
N ALA A 258 -18.30 1.31 1.52
CA ALA A 258 -18.36 0.12 2.38
C ALA A 258 -17.31 -0.95 2.02
N ASP A 259 -17.23 -1.33 0.74
CA ASP A 259 -16.37 -2.41 0.25
C ASP A 259 -14.92 -1.99 -0.03
N ASN A 260 -14.64 -0.69 -0.05
CA ASN A 260 -13.30 -0.19 -0.35
C ASN A 260 -12.39 -0.29 0.87
N PRO A 261 -11.12 -0.68 0.70
CA PRO A 261 -10.20 -0.78 1.83
C PRO A 261 -9.73 0.60 2.31
N LEU A 262 -9.30 0.67 3.57
CA LEU A 262 -8.40 1.73 4.01
C LEU A 262 -6.98 1.32 3.63
N VAL A 263 -6.28 2.19 2.92
CA VAL A 263 -4.97 1.93 2.33
C VAL A 263 -3.90 2.69 3.10
N SER A 264 -2.74 2.05 3.25
CA SER A 264 -1.53 2.71 3.68
C SER A 264 -0.36 2.45 2.74
N TYR A 265 0.65 3.32 2.82
CA TYR A 265 1.89 3.20 2.08
C TYR A 265 3.09 3.18 3.03
N LYS A 266 3.96 2.20 2.88
CA LYS A 266 5.14 1.99 3.73
C LYS A 266 6.40 2.61 3.10
N VAL A 267 7.14 3.43 3.85
CA VAL A 267 8.43 4.00 3.42
C VAL A 267 9.50 3.79 4.48
N SER A 268 10.71 3.44 4.06
CA SER A 268 11.91 3.39 4.91
C SER A 268 12.63 4.74 4.87
N LEU A 269 12.98 5.33 6.02
CA LEU A 269 13.84 6.51 6.08
C LEU A 269 15.34 6.15 6.14
N SER A 270 15.75 5.02 5.57
CA SER A 270 17.17 4.64 5.56
C SER A 270 17.99 5.58 4.69
N ALA A 271 19.03 6.20 5.26
CA ALA A 271 19.96 7.08 4.55
C ALA A 271 20.73 6.39 3.40
N SER A 272 20.65 5.06 3.29
CA SER A 272 21.33 4.27 2.25
C SER A 272 20.50 4.08 0.98
N GLU A 273 19.18 4.32 1.01
CA GLU A 273 18.29 4.06 -0.12
C GLU A 273 18.00 5.38 -0.86
N PRO A 274 18.17 5.44 -2.19
CA PRO A 274 17.88 6.63 -2.95
C PRO A 274 16.35 6.86 -3.03
N PRO A 275 15.87 8.13 -3.02
CA PRO A 275 14.43 8.45 -2.93
C PRO A 275 13.49 7.79 -3.94
N TYR A 276 13.99 7.44 -5.12
CA TYR A 276 13.19 6.78 -6.16
C TYR A 276 12.93 5.29 -5.90
N GLU A 277 13.72 4.63 -5.05
CA GLU A 277 13.48 3.22 -4.66
C GLU A 277 12.29 3.07 -3.69
N PHE A 278 11.83 4.18 -3.09
CA PHE A 278 10.66 4.19 -2.22
C PHE A 278 9.34 4.02 -2.96
N VAL A 279 9.32 4.25 -4.28
CA VAL A 279 8.09 4.21 -5.09
C VAL A 279 7.92 2.85 -5.74
N ASN A 280 7.22 1.97 -5.03
CA ASN A 280 6.89 0.61 -5.45
C ASN A 280 5.46 0.24 -5.05
N GLU A 281 4.74 -0.51 -5.89
CA GLU A 281 3.40 -1.02 -5.59
C GLU A 281 3.40 -1.97 -4.38
N ASN A 282 4.50 -2.69 -4.18
CA ASN A 282 4.70 -3.60 -3.05
C ASN A 282 4.78 -2.89 -1.69
N ASN A 283 4.77 -1.54 -1.66
CA ASN A 283 4.74 -0.75 -0.43
C ASN A 283 3.31 -0.43 0.04
N PHE A 284 2.28 -0.69 -0.77
CA PHE A 284 0.89 -0.57 -0.33
C PHE A 284 0.50 -1.68 0.65
N ARG A 285 -0.20 -1.32 1.72
CA ARG A 285 -0.76 -2.23 2.73
C ARG A 285 -2.23 -1.91 2.94
N TYR A 286 -3.10 -2.91 2.82
CA TYR A 286 -4.53 -2.73 3.01
C TYR A 286 -5.23 -4.02 3.41
N VAL A 287 -6.32 -3.89 4.17
CA VAL A 287 -7.07 -5.05 4.67
C VAL A 287 -7.71 -5.80 3.52
N GLY A 288 -7.53 -7.13 3.49
CA GLY A 288 -8.02 -7.97 2.39
C GLY A 288 -7.10 -7.95 1.17
N GLN A 289 -5.90 -7.37 1.27
CA GLN A 289 -4.81 -7.60 0.32
C GLN A 289 -4.54 -9.10 0.27
N PRO A 290 -4.82 -9.78 -0.86
CA PRO A 290 -4.35 -11.14 -1.01
C PRO A 290 -2.83 -11.13 -0.98
N ASP A 291 -2.22 -12.15 -0.40
CA ASP A 291 -0.80 -12.38 -0.62
C ASP A 291 -0.64 -12.77 -2.09
N LEU A 292 -0.32 -11.77 -2.92
CA LEU A 292 -0.30 -11.91 -4.38
C LEU A 292 0.78 -12.91 -4.81
N GLU A 293 1.87 -13.01 -4.05
CA GLU A 293 2.96 -13.95 -4.30
C GLU A 293 2.49 -15.37 -3.97
N ASP A 294 1.97 -15.60 -2.76
CA ASP A 294 1.42 -16.90 -2.35
C ASP A 294 0.25 -17.36 -3.26
N LEU A 295 -0.65 -16.45 -3.65
CA LEU A 295 -1.75 -16.79 -4.56
C LEU A 295 -1.23 -17.19 -5.95
N THR A 296 -0.22 -16.48 -6.45
CA THR A 296 0.38 -16.80 -7.76
C THR A 296 1.08 -18.15 -7.68
N ASP A 297 1.82 -18.40 -6.60
CA ASP A 297 2.54 -19.64 -6.35
C ASP A 297 1.59 -20.84 -6.20
N GLN A 298 0.52 -20.70 -5.40
CA GLN A 298 -0.55 -21.69 -5.29
C GLN A 298 -1.23 -21.96 -6.64
N GLY A 299 -1.45 -20.91 -7.43
CA GLY A 299 -2.04 -21.00 -8.78
C GLY A 299 -1.15 -21.78 -9.75
N LEU A 300 0.15 -21.49 -9.77
CA LEU A 300 1.16 -22.18 -10.58
C LEU A 300 1.29 -23.65 -10.19
N MET A 301 1.39 -23.96 -8.89
CA MET A 301 1.43 -25.34 -8.40
C MET A 301 0.14 -26.09 -8.72
N SER A 302 -1.03 -25.45 -8.62
CA SER A 302 -2.31 -26.04 -9.01
C SER A 302 -2.43 -26.34 -10.51
N LEU A 303 -1.77 -25.56 -11.37
CA LEU A 303 -1.69 -25.85 -12.81
C LEU A 303 -0.79 -27.08 -13.06
N LEU A 304 0.35 -27.18 -12.37
CA LEU A 304 1.23 -28.34 -12.44
C LEU A 304 0.53 -29.61 -11.96
N ASP A 305 -0.16 -29.57 -10.82
CA ASP A 305 -0.88 -30.72 -10.27
C ASP A 305 -2.00 -31.20 -11.19
N ARG A 306 -2.70 -30.28 -11.85
CA ARG A 306 -3.71 -30.64 -12.86
C ARG A 306 -3.08 -31.37 -14.05
N GLN A 307 -1.93 -30.90 -14.53
CA GLN A 307 -1.20 -31.55 -15.61
C GLN A 307 -0.65 -32.92 -15.19
N LYS A 308 -0.11 -33.04 -13.97
CA LYS A 308 0.35 -34.31 -13.39
C LYS A 308 -0.78 -35.33 -13.33
N LYS A 309 -1.94 -34.95 -12.77
CA LYS A 309 -3.15 -35.80 -12.71
C LYS A 309 -3.61 -36.26 -14.08
N GLN A 310 -3.52 -35.41 -15.10
CA GLN A 310 -3.83 -35.81 -16.48
C GLN A 310 -2.89 -36.93 -16.94
N PHE A 311 -1.59 -36.86 -16.65
CA PHE A 311 -0.64 -37.90 -17.00
C PHE A 311 -0.80 -39.19 -16.16
N GLU A 312 -1.14 -39.07 -14.88
CA GLU A 312 -1.47 -40.21 -14.01
C GLU A 312 -2.61 -41.05 -14.60
N THR A 313 -3.64 -40.41 -15.18
CA THR A 313 -4.75 -41.15 -15.85
C THR A 313 -4.32 -41.91 -17.11
N LEU A 314 -3.17 -41.58 -17.70
CA LEU A 314 -2.58 -42.27 -18.85
C LEU A 314 -1.63 -43.39 -18.43
N GLN A 315 -1.36 -43.54 -17.15
CA GLN A 315 -0.42 -44.51 -16.61
C GLN A 315 -1.11 -45.86 -16.35
N ASP A 316 -0.45 -46.94 -16.73
CA ASP A 316 -0.89 -48.29 -16.38
C ASP A 316 -0.73 -48.54 -14.86
N GLN A 317 -1.58 -49.40 -14.28
CA GLN A 317 -1.57 -49.69 -12.84
C GLN A 317 -0.24 -50.24 -12.30
N ASN A 318 0.60 -50.82 -13.16
CA ASN A 318 1.91 -51.35 -12.80
C ASN A 318 2.98 -50.83 -13.76
N HIS A 319 4.12 -50.42 -13.21
CA HIS A 319 5.31 -50.08 -13.99
C HIS A 319 5.89 -51.32 -14.68
N SER A 320 6.20 -51.20 -15.95
CA SER A 320 7.02 -52.16 -16.69
C SER A 320 8.46 -52.19 -16.16
N GLU A 321 9.18 -53.28 -16.44
CA GLU A 321 10.59 -53.43 -16.04
C GLU A 321 11.48 -52.27 -16.54
N LYS A 322 11.21 -51.75 -17.74
CA LYS A 322 11.90 -50.59 -18.31
C LYS A 322 11.64 -49.31 -17.54
N GLU A 323 10.40 -49.11 -17.07
CA GLU A 323 10.04 -47.93 -16.27
C GLU A 323 10.66 -47.99 -14.88
N VAL A 324 10.71 -49.16 -14.25
CA VAL A 324 11.39 -49.33 -12.95
C VAL A 324 12.88 -48.97 -13.07
N LEU A 325 13.55 -49.44 -14.13
CA LEU A 325 14.95 -49.09 -14.40
C LEU A 325 15.14 -47.59 -14.66
N PHE A 326 14.22 -46.97 -15.39
CA PHE A 326 14.28 -45.54 -15.67
C PHE A 326 14.01 -44.69 -14.43
N ILE A 327 13.08 -45.06 -13.56
CA ILE A 327 12.82 -44.37 -12.29
C ILE A 327 14.10 -44.35 -11.44
N ALA A 328 14.79 -45.49 -11.33
CA ALA A 328 16.06 -45.55 -10.61
C ALA A 328 17.15 -44.64 -11.22
N LEU A 329 17.19 -44.52 -12.55
CA LEU A 329 18.10 -43.59 -13.25
C LEU A 329 17.68 -42.13 -13.05
N LEU A 330 16.38 -41.85 -13.04
CA LEU A 330 15.82 -40.52 -12.81
C LEU A 330 16.20 -40.01 -11.43
N SER A 331 16.02 -40.80 -10.36
CA SER A 331 16.42 -40.42 -9.00
C SER A 331 17.91 -40.05 -8.93
N GLN A 332 18.78 -40.79 -9.64
CA GLN A 332 20.22 -40.48 -9.72
C GLN A 332 20.49 -39.16 -10.45
N ILE A 333 19.76 -38.89 -11.55
CA ILE A 333 19.90 -37.65 -12.31
C ILE A 333 19.41 -36.46 -11.48
N LEU A 334 18.29 -36.59 -10.76
CA LEU A 334 17.81 -35.51 -9.88
C LEU A 334 18.82 -35.20 -8.77
N CYS A 335 19.36 -36.21 -8.08
CA CYS A 335 20.37 -36.02 -7.04
C CYS A 335 21.70 -35.46 -7.55
N LYS A 336 22.09 -35.75 -8.79
CA LYS A 336 23.38 -35.31 -9.33
C LYS A 336 23.32 -33.97 -10.04
N ASP A 337 22.29 -33.77 -10.85
CA ASP A 337 22.25 -32.69 -11.85
C ASP A 337 21.21 -31.61 -11.53
N TRP A 338 20.12 -31.93 -10.82
CA TRP A 338 19.11 -30.94 -10.39
C TRP A 338 19.44 -30.37 -9.01
N ASN A 339 19.49 -31.25 -8.00
CA ASN A 339 19.95 -31.06 -6.62
C ASN A 339 20.08 -29.62 -6.12
N PRO A 340 18.96 -28.89 -5.98
CA PRO A 340 18.98 -27.51 -5.53
C PRO A 340 19.44 -27.34 -4.08
N LEU A 341 19.32 -28.38 -3.26
CA LEU A 341 19.74 -28.39 -1.85
C LEU A 341 21.23 -28.72 -1.67
N ALA A 342 21.96 -28.95 -2.77
CA ALA A 342 23.37 -29.31 -2.78
C ALA A 342 23.73 -30.51 -1.88
N LEU A 343 22.82 -31.50 -1.79
CA LEU A 343 22.98 -32.69 -0.98
C LEU A 343 24.07 -33.59 -1.56
N THR A 344 24.98 -34.07 -0.72
CA THR A 344 26.10 -34.92 -1.17
C THR A 344 25.83 -36.41 -1.03
N ASP A 345 24.81 -36.79 -0.26
CA ASP A 345 24.44 -38.18 0.01
C ASP A 345 23.21 -38.60 -0.82
N LEU A 346 23.29 -39.78 -1.45
CA LEU A 346 22.25 -40.27 -2.34
C LEU A 346 20.96 -40.63 -1.59
N ASN A 347 21.04 -41.10 -0.35
CA ASN A 347 19.84 -41.41 0.43
C ASN A 347 19.17 -40.11 0.89
N ALA A 348 19.94 -39.13 1.35
CA ALA A 348 19.42 -37.80 1.67
C ALA A 348 18.74 -37.15 0.46
N CYS A 349 19.29 -37.29 -0.75
CA CYS A 349 18.63 -36.83 -1.98
C CYS A 349 17.29 -37.53 -2.23
N ARG A 350 17.25 -38.87 -2.09
CA ARG A 350 16.02 -39.65 -2.33
C ARG A 350 14.92 -39.24 -1.38
N ASP A 351 15.26 -39.05 -0.11
CA ASP A 351 14.30 -38.60 0.90
C ASP A 351 13.84 -37.17 0.62
N ALA A 352 14.74 -36.26 0.23
CA ALA A 352 14.41 -34.87 -0.02
C ALA A 352 13.63 -34.64 -1.33
N TYR A 353 13.78 -35.54 -2.32
CA TYR A 353 13.19 -35.37 -3.66
C TYR A 353 12.08 -36.36 -4.00
N SER A 354 11.73 -37.27 -3.09
CA SER A 354 10.70 -38.30 -3.30
C SER A 354 9.39 -37.72 -3.84
N ASP A 355 8.96 -36.59 -3.31
CA ASP A 355 7.68 -35.95 -3.64
C ASP A 355 7.67 -35.36 -5.06
N TYR A 356 8.85 -35.15 -5.65
CA TYR A 356 9.01 -34.62 -7.00
C TYR A 356 9.35 -35.70 -8.04
N GLU A 357 9.79 -36.90 -7.61
CA GLU A 357 10.24 -37.97 -8.51
C GLU A 357 9.12 -38.49 -9.40
N GLU A 358 7.93 -38.70 -8.83
CA GLU A 358 6.77 -39.19 -9.58
C GLU A 358 6.35 -38.19 -10.66
N GLY A 359 6.29 -36.90 -10.33
CA GLY A 359 5.99 -35.86 -11.32
C GLY A 359 7.07 -35.78 -12.39
N ALA A 360 8.35 -35.79 -12.02
CA ALA A 360 9.45 -35.79 -12.98
C ALA A 360 9.38 -37.00 -13.93
N PHE A 361 9.02 -38.18 -13.42
CA PHE A 361 8.82 -39.38 -14.24
C PHE A 361 7.66 -39.19 -15.24
N LEU A 362 6.50 -38.73 -14.78
CA LEU A 362 5.33 -38.50 -15.62
C LEU A 362 5.61 -37.47 -16.72
N PHE A 363 6.22 -36.34 -16.37
CA PHE A 363 6.59 -35.31 -17.33
C PHE A 363 7.68 -35.79 -18.30
N ALA A 364 8.65 -36.60 -17.85
CA ALA A 364 9.65 -37.18 -18.75
C ALA A 364 9.06 -38.21 -19.74
N LYS A 365 7.98 -38.90 -19.35
CA LYS A 365 7.32 -39.92 -20.17
C LYS A 365 6.26 -39.36 -21.13
N TYR A 366 5.57 -38.30 -20.74
CA TYR A 366 4.39 -37.82 -21.47
C TYR A 366 4.51 -36.38 -21.99
N ALA A 367 5.55 -35.64 -21.61
CA ALA A 367 5.70 -34.23 -21.97
C ALA A 367 6.99 -33.95 -22.77
N ASP A 368 7.15 -32.69 -23.18
CA ASP A 368 8.36 -32.20 -23.83
C ASP A 368 9.39 -31.63 -22.83
N VAL A 369 10.57 -31.28 -23.35
CA VAL A 369 11.68 -30.73 -22.56
C VAL A 369 11.29 -29.42 -21.86
N GLY A 370 10.42 -28.62 -22.49
CA GLY A 370 9.95 -27.36 -21.93
C GLY A 370 9.10 -27.58 -20.69
N LEU A 371 8.10 -28.47 -20.78
CA LEU A 371 7.21 -28.78 -19.66
C LEU A 371 7.92 -29.48 -18.50
N LEU A 372 8.80 -30.45 -18.77
CA LEU A 372 9.61 -31.06 -17.70
C LEU A 372 10.59 -30.05 -17.08
N GLY A 373 11.18 -29.17 -17.89
CA GLY A 373 12.05 -28.10 -17.39
C GLY A 373 11.30 -27.10 -16.51
N GLY A 374 10.08 -26.74 -16.90
CA GLY A 374 9.18 -25.89 -16.12
C GLY A 374 8.75 -26.55 -14.81
N TYR A 375 8.39 -27.84 -14.83
CA TYR A 375 8.07 -28.63 -13.65
C TYR A 375 9.22 -28.59 -12.63
N LEU A 376 10.44 -28.94 -13.05
CA LEU A 376 11.62 -28.94 -12.19
C LEU A 376 11.93 -27.54 -11.64
N TYR A 377 11.74 -26.49 -12.43
CA TYR A 377 11.98 -25.12 -11.98
C TYR A 377 10.95 -24.68 -10.93
N LEU A 378 9.66 -24.95 -11.14
CA LEU A 378 8.61 -24.56 -10.20
C LEU A 378 8.68 -25.37 -8.89
N CYS A 379 8.98 -26.67 -8.96
CA CYS A 379 9.26 -27.46 -7.75
C CYS A 379 10.46 -26.88 -6.97
N GLN A 380 11.48 -26.36 -7.66
CA GLN A 380 12.63 -25.74 -7.04
C GLN A 380 12.31 -24.37 -6.42
N SER A 381 11.71 -23.47 -7.19
CA SER A 381 11.53 -22.07 -6.79
C SER A 381 10.37 -21.91 -5.80
N ILE A 382 9.27 -22.64 -6.00
CA ILE A 382 8.05 -22.54 -5.18
C ILE A 382 8.00 -23.69 -4.17
N GLY A 383 8.09 -24.94 -4.64
CA GLY A 383 7.94 -26.11 -3.77
C GLY A 383 9.01 -26.21 -2.68
N ILE A 384 10.28 -25.98 -3.06
CA ILE A 384 11.43 -25.98 -2.14
C ILE A 384 11.70 -24.56 -1.60
N GLY A 385 11.26 -23.51 -2.31
CA GLY A 385 11.49 -22.11 -1.91
C GLY A 385 12.90 -21.60 -2.24
N LEU A 386 13.55 -22.12 -3.29
CA LEU A 386 14.93 -21.76 -3.65
C LEU A 386 15.08 -21.20 -5.07
N GLU A 387 15.28 -19.88 -5.14
CA GLU A 387 15.74 -19.17 -6.33
C GLU A 387 17.26 -19.37 -6.51
N ILE A 388 17.64 -20.12 -7.55
CA ILE A 388 19.05 -20.40 -7.87
C ILE A 388 19.45 -19.61 -9.12
N ASN A 389 20.62 -18.96 -9.07
CA ASN A 389 21.23 -18.33 -10.24
C ASN A 389 21.31 -19.29 -11.44
N ASN A 390 20.78 -18.84 -12.59
CA ASN A 390 20.61 -19.66 -13.81
C ASN A 390 19.74 -20.92 -13.61
N GLY A 391 18.82 -20.92 -12.65
CA GLY A 391 17.97 -22.06 -12.29
C GLY A 391 17.16 -22.58 -13.48
N LYS A 392 16.55 -21.70 -14.28
CA LYS A 392 15.83 -22.05 -15.52
C LYS A 392 16.72 -22.83 -16.49
N GLN A 393 17.96 -22.37 -16.70
CA GLN A 393 18.90 -23.05 -17.60
C GLN A 393 19.35 -24.41 -17.06
N LYS A 394 19.58 -24.52 -15.75
CA LYS A 394 19.92 -25.80 -15.10
C LYS A 394 18.78 -26.80 -15.24
N CYS A 395 17.56 -26.42 -14.89
CA CYS A 395 16.37 -27.27 -14.99
C CYS A 395 16.12 -27.72 -16.43
N ALA A 396 16.26 -26.83 -17.42
CA ALA A 396 16.13 -27.19 -18.83
C ALA A 396 17.18 -28.22 -19.29
N ARG A 397 18.43 -28.13 -18.81
CA ARG A 397 19.48 -29.11 -19.12
C ARG A 397 19.20 -30.48 -18.50
N VAL A 398 18.69 -30.51 -17.26
CA VAL A 398 18.28 -31.75 -16.59
C VAL A 398 17.10 -32.38 -17.34
N ALA A 399 16.08 -31.60 -17.67
CA ALA A 399 14.93 -32.06 -18.43
C ALA A 399 15.32 -32.66 -19.78
N TRP A 400 16.21 -31.98 -20.52
CA TRP A 400 16.75 -32.48 -21.79
C TRP A 400 17.45 -33.83 -21.62
N LYS A 401 18.25 -33.98 -20.55
CA LYS A 401 18.94 -35.22 -20.23
C LYS A 401 17.95 -36.34 -19.89
N LEU A 402 16.95 -36.06 -19.05
CA LEU A 402 15.94 -37.03 -18.63
C LEU A 402 15.14 -37.56 -19.81
N ILE A 403 14.66 -36.69 -20.71
CA ILE A 403 13.88 -37.11 -21.89
C ILE A 403 14.72 -37.96 -22.85
N ASN A 404 15.99 -37.61 -23.08
CA ASN A 404 16.86 -38.44 -23.91
C ASN A 404 17.08 -39.82 -23.27
N LYS A 405 17.24 -39.88 -21.94
CA LYS A 405 17.36 -41.15 -21.22
C LYS A 405 16.06 -41.96 -21.21
N ALA A 406 14.90 -41.32 -21.17
CA ALA A 406 13.60 -41.98 -21.33
C ALA A 406 13.53 -42.68 -22.70
N LYS A 407 13.85 -41.95 -23.78
CA LYS A 407 13.88 -42.48 -25.14
C LYS A 407 14.87 -43.63 -25.33
N GLU A 408 16.10 -43.49 -24.82
CA GLU A 408 17.11 -44.56 -24.83
C GLU A 408 16.63 -45.82 -24.10
N SER A 409 15.84 -45.64 -23.04
CA SER A 409 15.25 -46.73 -22.24
C SER A 409 13.99 -47.33 -22.89
N GLY A 410 13.57 -46.83 -24.05
CA GLY A 410 12.36 -47.27 -24.75
C GLY A 410 11.06 -46.80 -24.10
N ILE A 411 11.12 -45.72 -23.31
CA ILE A 411 9.96 -44.98 -22.81
C ILE A 411 9.62 -43.93 -23.87
N LYS A 412 8.32 -43.77 -24.15
CA LYS A 412 7.78 -43.01 -25.29
C LYS A 412 8.27 -41.56 -25.33
#